data_AF-A0A411DH69-F1
#
_entry.id   AF-A0A411DH69-F1
#
_cell.length_a   1.000
_cell.length_b   1.000
_cell.length_c   1.000
_cell.angle_alpha   90.00
_cell.angle_beta   90.00
_cell.angle_gamma   90.00
#
_symmetry.space_group_name_H-M   'P 1'
#
loop_
_entity.id
_entity.type
_entity.pdbx_description
1 polymer ?
#
loop_
_entity_poly.entity_id
_entity_poly.type
_entity_poly.pdbx_seq_one_letter_code
_entity_poly.pdbx_strand_id
1 'polypeptide(L)'
;MNAGKTYVLVIAVENYHESKNFDTVDFAEKDARDFIEAFKNLSLEDKSVFTELINDKATLSNIIQEIKKISKIAQKDDRIIIYFAGHGFYEDNENLLAPVDAKKTAKKETCASIEVILGHLKKSASTQKILFFDCCHSGFEGGGSIRAAADSFEIDELIYRFREEQFVAGFASCQNHQTSVSNATLKNGVWTHFLIKALTGKATGIYDKGLLFSDHLQDYLNKNTAEFVKFNTVKKLDQTPVKFGTETGRFIIANLNPIFEAQVKKAENTDIALRKVSLLGEEIDAVKKLSGFQNGSHKVPKFVTHSTKNFVRGIAADLIKEEINDLSKKIRANINYKRNDIRATLDSGSGSIETPHFDYSITVEQSEDDPGDYLLIRRLENLTDPSLASSPALSKIFSSHFDKLSFETEKEININDLIDRIEDLNDPAIKVDYDDADLSSCQIKIEGLDYEIEVDPSSINIIYGYQTSPGNLVLAFQKTRKALQQNPELRLLE
;
A
#
# COMPACT_ATOMS: atom_id res chain seq x y z
N MET A 1 -26.86 18.22 8.71
CA MET A 1 -26.17 19.18 9.59
C MET A 1 -25.35 20.08 8.69
N ASN A 2 -25.43 21.41 8.82
CA ASN A 2 -24.53 22.28 8.06
C ASN A 2 -23.11 22.02 8.54
N ALA A 3 -22.21 21.57 7.66
CA ALA A 3 -20.81 21.39 7.99
C ALA A 3 -20.20 22.75 8.39
N GLY A 4 -19.66 22.82 9.61
CA GLY A 4 -18.94 23.98 10.11
C GLY A 4 -17.61 24.19 9.36
N LYS A 5 -17.05 25.38 9.48
CA LYS A 5 -15.76 25.72 8.89
C LYS A 5 -14.63 25.01 9.64
N THR A 6 -13.54 24.69 8.94
CA THR A 6 -12.32 24.19 9.59
C THR A 6 -11.24 25.25 9.52
N TYR A 7 -10.77 25.73 10.67
CA TYR A 7 -9.62 26.62 10.78
C TYR A 7 -8.38 25.77 11.05
N VAL A 8 -7.40 25.80 10.16
CA VAL A 8 -6.14 25.05 10.27
C VAL A 8 -5.01 26.06 10.42
N LEU A 9 -4.41 26.10 11.61
CA LEU A 9 -3.21 26.88 11.91
C LEU A 9 -2.01 25.94 11.92
N VAL A 10 -1.08 26.15 11.00
CA VAL A 10 0.15 25.34 10.87
C VAL A 10 1.33 26.21 11.21
N ILE A 11 2.09 25.79 12.22
CA ILE A 11 3.25 26.49 12.76
C ILE A 11 4.45 25.56 12.59
N ALA A 12 5.52 26.04 11.96
CA ALA A 12 6.76 25.29 11.88
C ALA A 12 7.97 26.20 11.99
N VAL A 13 8.97 25.75 12.75
CA VAL A 13 10.23 26.46 12.94
C VAL A 13 11.38 25.49 12.70
N GLU A 14 12.01 25.61 11.54
CA GLU A 14 13.20 24.84 11.18
C GLU A 14 14.48 25.59 11.57
N ASN A 15 14.51 26.89 11.28
CA ASN A 15 15.67 27.76 11.50
C ASN A 15 15.33 28.91 12.46
N TYR A 16 15.90 28.87 13.66
CA TYR A 16 15.68 29.88 14.70
C TYR A 16 16.58 31.11 14.52
N HIS A 17 16.11 32.30 14.94
CA HIS A 17 16.91 33.54 14.89
C HIS A 17 18.16 33.45 15.76
N GLU A 18 18.06 32.81 16.93
CA GLU A 18 19.21 32.47 17.77
C GLU A 18 19.84 31.11 17.36
N SER A 19 20.18 30.93 16.07
CA SER A 19 20.72 29.68 15.52
C SER A 19 22.01 29.16 16.18
N LYS A 20 22.75 30.02 16.90
CA LYS A 20 23.89 29.59 17.72
C LYS A 20 23.47 28.83 18.99
N ASN A 21 22.26 29.07 19.46
CA ASN A 21 21.72 28.52 20.70
C ASN A 21 20.70 27.42 20.42
N PHE A 22 20.07 27.40 19.24
CA PHE A 22 19.07 26.41 18.85
C PHE A 22 19.59 25.56 17.69
N ASP A 23 19.52 24.24 17.86
CA ASP A 23 19.77 23.31 16.77
C ASP A 23 18.65 23.43 15.72
N THR A 24 18.98 23.19 14.45
CA THR A 24 18.01 23.12 13.36
C THR A 24 17.04 21.95 13.59
N VAL A 25 15.77 22.13 13.24
CA VAL A 25 14.74 21.06 13.29
C VAL A 25 14.50 20.56 11.87
N ASP A 26 15.32 19.61 11.44
CA ASP A 26 15.31 19.11 10.07
C ASP A 26 13.91 18.72 9.59
N PHE A 27 13.53 19.22 8.41
CA PHE A 27 12.27 18.98 7.71
C PHE A 27 11.02 19.61 8.36
N ALA A 28 11.12 20.40 9.43
CA ALA A 28 9.94 21.03 10.05
C ALA A 28 9.12 21.86 9.04
N GLU A 29 9.78 22.58 8.12
CA GLU A 29 9.08 23.33 7.07
C GLU A 29 8.36 22.40 6.09
N LYS A 30 9.00 21.30 5.68
CA LYS A 30 8.41 20.33 4.76
C LYS A 30 7.25 19.58 5.41
N ASP A 31 7.41 19.18 6.66
CA ASP A 31 6.38 18.56 7.50
C ASP A 31 5.11 19.42 7.56
N ALA A 32 5.24 20.72 7.82
CA ALA A 32 4.13 21.66 7.78
C ALA A 32 3.44 21.72 6.41
N ARG A 33 4.21 21.82 5.33
CA ARG A 33 3.66 21.90 3.96
C ARG A 33 2.93 20.63 3.57
N ASP A 34 3.49 19.46 3.85
CA ASP A 34 2.88 18.17 3.56
C ASP A 34 1.61 17.96 4.40
N PHE A 35 1.59 18.40 5.66
CA PHE A 35 0.40 18.39 6.51
C PHE A 35 -0.72 19.27 5.94
N ILE A 36 -0.39 20.49 5.48
CA ILE A 36 -1.33 21.40 4.82
C ILE A 36 -1.91 20.75 3.57
N GLU A 37 -1.06 20.15 2.73
CA GLU A 37 -1.50 19.47 1.51
C GLU A 37 -2.42 18.28 1.82
N ALA A 38 -2.08 17.46 2.81
CA ALA A 38 -2.93 16.35 3.26
C ALA A 38 -4.32 16.84 3.68
N PHE A 39 -4.42 17.93 4.44
CA PHE A 39 -5.70 18.50 4.86
C PHE A 39 -6.46 19.23 3.74
N LYS A 40 -5.75 19.86 2.79
CA LYS A 40 -6.38 20.42 1.58
C LYS A 40 -7.03 19.33 0.74
N ASN A 41 -6.36 18.19 0.57
CA ASN A 41 -6.90 17.04 -0.17
C ASN A 41 -8.10 16.36 0.53
N LEU A 42 -8.19 16.47 1.86
CA LEU A 42 -9.37 16.06 2.64
C LEU A 42 -10.55 17.03 2.49
N SER A 43 -10.26 18.32 2.32
CA SER A 43 -11.25 19.40 2.32
C SER A 43 -11.87 19.58 0.93
N LEU A 44 -12.76 18.66 0.52
CA LEU A 44 -13.61 18.87 -0.66
C LEU A 44 -14.74 19.89 -0.41
N GLU A 45 -14.92 20.33 0.84
CA GLU A 45 -15.92 21.33 1.20
C GLU A 45 -15.23 22.70 1.29
N ASP A 46 -15.62 23.66 0.46
CA ASP A 46 -15.09 25.04 0.26
C ASP A 46 -15.02 25.96 1.51
N LYS A 47 -14.85 25.43 2.72
CA LYS A 47 -15.01 26.11 4.00
C LYS A 47 -13.83 25.96 4.96
N SER A 48 -12.67 25.49 4.48
CA SER A 48 -11.44 25.43 5.28
C SER A 48 -10.61 26.71 5.12
N VAL A 49 -10.13 27.26 6.24
CA VAL A 49 -9.23 28.42 6.28
C VAL A 49 -7.87 27.96 6.78
N PHE A 50 -6.85 28.05 5.93
CA PHE A 50 -5.47 27.66 6.26
C PHE A 50 -4.65 28.91 6.57
N THR A 51 -4.00 28.93 7.73
CA THR A 51 -3.02 29.96 8.10
C THR A 51 -1.67 29.29 8.35
N GLU A 52 -0.63 29.75 7.65
CA GLU A 52 0.71 29.18 7.67
C GLU A 52 1.69 30.17 8.33
N LEU A 53 2.25 29.78 9.47
CA LEU A 53 3.29 30.50 10.19
C LEU A 53 4.57 29.66 10.18
N ILE A 54 5.37 29.80 9.12
CA ILE A 54 6.60 29.02 8.91
C ILE A 54 7.83 29.94 9.05
N ASN A 55 8.85 29.48 9.78
CA ASN A 55 10.13 30.18 10.03
C ASN A 55 9.89 31.63 10.46
N ASP A 56 10.35 32.63 9.69
CA ASP A 56 10.25 34.06 10.03
C ASP A 56 8.82 34.55 10.32
N LYS A 57 7.78 33.85 9.86
CA LYS A 57 6.38 34.16 10.17
C LYS A 57 5.94 33.63 11.54
N ALA A 58 6.60 32.60 12.05
CA ALA A 58 6.29 31.90 13.29
C ALA A 58 6.82 32.64 14.53
N THR A 59 6.58 33.95 14.64
CA THR A 59 6.94 34.72 15.84
C THR A 59 5.94 34.49 16.96
N LEU A 60 6.35 34.69 18.22
CA LEU A 60 5.44 34.59 19.38
C LEU A 60 4.18 35.45 19.18
N SER A 61 4.37 36.68 18.71
CA SER A 61 3.28 37.63 18.49
C SER A 61 2.30 37.12 17.44
N ASN A 62 2.79 36.62 16.30
CA ASN A 62 1.92 36.11 15.23
C ASN A 62 1.14 34.87 15.67
N ILE A 63 1.81 33.93 16.36
CA ILE A 63 1.18 32.71 16.89
C ILE A 63 0.02 33.06 17.82
N ILE A 64 0.26 33.91 18.83
CA ILE A 64 -0.76 34.28 19.81
C ILE A 64 -1.89 35.12 19.17
N GLN A 65 -1.57 36.01 18.23
CA GLN A 65 -2.57 36.80 17.52
C GLN A 65 -3.52 35.92 16.71
N GLU A 66 -2.99 34.95 15.95
CA GLU A 66 -3.82 34.10 15.12
C GLU A 66 -4.69 33.16 15.96
N ILE A 67 -4.15 32.60 17.05
CA ILE A 67 -4.94 31.78 17.99
C ILE A 67 -6.08 32.60 18.59
N LYS A 68 -5.82 33.83 19.06
CA LYS A 68 -6.86 34.74 19.58
C LYS A 68 -7.93 35.03 18.52
N LYS A 69 -7.52 35.29 17.28
CA LYS A 69 -8.41 35.57 16.15
C LYS A 69 -9.31 34.38 15.86
N ILE A 70 -8.75 33.18 15.65
CA ILE A 70 -9.49 31.95 15.37
C ILE A 70 -10.47 31.65 16.52
N SER A 71 -10.01 31.73 17.77
CA SER A 71 -10.87 31.49 18.94
C SER A 71 -12.04 32.47 19.05
N LYS A 72 -11.92 33.70 18.54
CA LYS A 72 -12.99 34.69 18.56
C LYS A 72 -14.03 34.47 17.46
N ILE A 73 -13.61 33.98 16.29
CA ILE A 73 -14.48 33.87 15.11
C ILE A 73 -15.11 32.50 14.93
N ALA A 74 -14.48 31.43 15.45
CA ALA A 74 -14.98 30.07 15.31
C ALA A 74 -16.30 29.87 16.06
N GLN A 75 -17.28 29.30 15.36
CA GLN A 75 -18.61 29.00 15.86
C GLN A 75 -18.70 27.58 16.41
N LYS A 76 -19.84 27.23 17.02
CA LYS A 76 -20.06 25.96 17.72
C LYS A 76 -19.71 24.71 16.90
N ASP A 77 -20.16 24.68 15.64
CA ASP A 77 -19.96 23.54 14.74
C ASP A 77 -18.65 23.62 13.94
N ASP A 78 -17.90 24.72 14.07
CA ASP A 78 -16.59 24.88 13.43
C ASP A 78 -15.53 24.02 14.15
N ARG A 79 -14.47 23.70 13.42
CA ARG A 79 -13.31 22.94 13.91
C ARG A 79 -12.07 23.83 13.92
N ILE A 80 -11.24 23.67 14.95
CA ILE A 80 -9.94 24.32 15.07
C ILE A 80 -8.86 23.23 15.11
N ILE A 81 -7.92 23.29 14.18
CA ILE A 81 -6.76 22.39 14.12
C ILE A 81 -5.51 23.25 14.27
N ILE A 82 -4.63 22.88 15.21
CA ILE A 82 -3.31 23.48 15.37
C ILE A 82 -2.27 22.38 15.17
N TYR A 83 -1.34 22.62 14.24
CA TYR A 83 -0.15 21.81 14.05
C TYR A 83 1.09 22.64 14.41
N PHE A 84 1.99 22.08 15.19
CA PHE A 84 3.28 22.67 15.53
C PHE A 84 4.40 21.67 15.28
N ALA A 85 5.44 22.09 14.54
CA ALA A 85 6.71 21.38 14.41
C ALA A 85 7.88 22.30 14.81
N GLY A 86 8.70 21.88 15.76
CA GLY A 86 9.81 22.69 16.27
C GLY A 86 10.31 22.26 17.66
N HIS A 87 11.06 23.11 18.34
CA HIS A 87 11.50 22.86 19.71
C HIS A 87 10.38 23.10 20.73
N GLY A 88 10.35 22.27 21.77
CA GLY A 88 9.51 22.44 22.95
C GLY A 88 10.35 22.46 24.24
N PHE A 89 9.88 23.19 25.24
CA PHE A 89 10.51 23.32 26.55
C PHE A 89 9.51 23.06 27.67
N TYR A 90 10.03 22.69 28.83
CA TYR A 90 9.29 22.74 30.08
C TYR A 90 10.03 23.63 31.06
N GLU A 91 9.36 24.66 31.58
CA GLU A 91 9.95 25.61 32.53
C GLU A 91 8.87 26.07 33.51
N ASP A 92 9.19 26.08 34.81
CA ASP A 92 8.30 26.49 35.91
C ASP A 92 6.89 25.86 35.86
N ASN A 93 6.83 24.56 35.58
CA ASN A 93 5.59 23.81 35.43
C ASN A 93 4.71 24.23 34.23
N GLU A 94 5.29 24.75 33.16
CA GLU A 94 4.57 25.01 31.91
C GLU A 94 5.29 24.41 30.72
N ASN A 95 4.51 23.78 29.83
CA ASN A 95 4.98 23.38 28.52
C ASN A 95 4.93 24.57 27.56
N LEU A 96 6.06 24.83 26.90
CA LEU A 96 6.29 25.97 26.03
C LEU A 96 6.66 25.49 24.63
N LEU A 97 6.08 26.09 23.60
CA LEU A 97 6.46 25.90 22.20
C LEU A 97 7.39 27.04 21.77
N ALA A 98 8.51 26.75 21.13
CA ALA A 98 9.52 27.74 20.76
C ALA A 98 9.22 28.37 19.39
N PRO A 99 8.85 29.67 19.33
CA PRO A 99 8.70 30.41 18.08
C PRO A 99 10.07 30.75 17.48
N VAL A 100 10.11 31.27 16.24
CA VAL A 100 11.37 31.60 15.56
C VAL A 100 12.23 32.63 16.31
N ASP A 101 11.59 33.52 17.06
CA ASP A 101 12.19 34.57 17.87
C ASP A 101 12.39 34.17 19.35
N ALA A 102 12.28 32.88 19.67
CA ALA A 102 12.55 32.34 21.00
C ALA A 102 14.00 32.60 21.45
N LYS A 103 14.17 32.82 22.76
CA LYS A 103 15.47 32.98 23.42
C LYS A 103 15.61 32.00 24.56
N LYS A 104 16.68 31.19 24.55
CA LYS A 104 16.94 30.19 25.62
C LYS A 104 17.12 30.82 27.01
N THR A 105 17.54 32.09 27.07
CA THR A 105 17.75 32.84 28.32
C THR A 105 16.48 33.48 28.89
N ALA A 106 15.38 33.46 28.14
CA ALA A 106 14.11 34.11 28.50
C ALA A 106 12.93 33.31 27.92
N LYS A 107 12.88 32.00 28.18
CA LYS A 107 11.90 31.09 27.54
C LYS A 107 10.47 31.49 27.92
N LYS A 108 10.20 31.79 29.18
CA LYS A 108 8.88 32.29 29.64
C LYS A 108 8.36 33.50 28.87
N GLU A 109 9.23 34.46 28.56
CA GLU A 109 8.83 35.70 27.90
C GLU A 109 8.77 35.58 26.38
N THR A 110 9.51 34.62 25.80
CA THR A 110 9.72 34.52 24.35
C THR A 110 9.14 33.26 23.72
N CYS A 111 8.69 32.28 24.52
CA CYS A 111 8.02 31.07 24.04
C CYS A 111 6.51 31.11 24.23
N ALA A 112 5.78 30.33 23.43
CA ALA A 112 4.34 30.25 23.51
C ALA A 112 3.91 29.17 24.52
N SER A 113 3.39 29.59 25.67
CA SER A 113 2.83 28.68 26.68
C SER A 113 1.60 27.94 26.15
N ILE A 114 1.62 26.61 26.24
CA ILE A 114 0.48 25.75 25.84
C ILE A 114 -0.74 26.07 26.70
N GLU A 115 -0.55 26.42 27.98
CA GLU A 115 -1.65 26.84 28.85
C GLU A 115 -2.30 28.13 28.36
N VAL A 116 -1.51 29.10 27.90
CA VAL A 116 -2.03 30.34 27.28
C VAL A 116 -2.79 30.04 25.99
N ILE A 117 -2.24 29.18 25.12
CA ILE A 117 -2.89 28.74 23.88
C ILE A 117 -4.26 28.11 24.20
N LEU A 118 -4.28 27.15 25.12
CA LEU A 118 -5.50 26.47 25.53
C LEU A 118 -6.48 27.43 26.22
N GLY A 119 -6.00 28.34 27.06
CA GLY A 119 -6.82 29.38 27.68
C GLY A 119 -7.53 30.28 26.66
N HIS A 120 -6.94 30.49 25.48
CA HIS A 120 -7.61 31.13 24.35
C HIS A 120 -8.60 30.21 23.66
N LEU A 121 -8.25 28.95 23.41
CA LEU A 121 -9.13 27.98 22.76
C LEU A 121 -10.38 27.69 23.59
N LYS A 122 -10.28 27.62 24.94
CA LYS A 122 -11.42 27.44 25.86
C LYS A 122 -12.48 28.54 25.72
N LYS A 123 -12.07 29.75 25.32
CA LYS A 123 -12.99 30.89 25.11
C LYS A 123 -13.72 30.82 23.77
N SER A 124 -13.31 29.91 22.87
CA SER A 124 -13.97 29.69 21.59
C SER A 124 -15.30 28.96 21.76
N ALA A 125 -16.28 29.33 20.94
CA ALA A 125 -17.56 28.62 20.89
C ALA A 125 -17.43 27.21 20.27
N SER A 126 -16.41 26.98 19.43
CA SER A 126 -16.16 25.68 18.78
C SER A 126 -15.99 24.56 19.80
N THR A 127 -16.64 23.43 19.57
CA THR A 127 -16.49 22.21 20.38
C THR A 127 -15.67 21.14 19.66
N GLN A 128 -14.80 21.52 18.72
CA GLN A 128 -13.94 20.57 18.00
C GLN A 128 -12.54 21.14 17.86
N LYS A 129 -11.65 20.79 18.79
CA LYS A 129 -10.26 21.29 18.83
C LYS A 129 -9.30 20.12 18.72
N ILE A 130 -8.40 20.17 17.74
CA ILE A 130 -7.39 19.13 17.52
C ILE A 130 -6.01 19.77 17.54
N LEU A 131 -5.09 19.22 18.34
CA LEU A 131 -3.74 19.71 18.50
C LEU A 131 -2.76 18.61 18.09
N PHE A 132 -1.82 18.94 17.22
CA PHE A 132 -0.75 18.06 16.76
C PHE A 132 0.59 18.73 17.07
N PHE A 133 1.37 18.15 17.98
CA PHE A 133 2.66 18.68 18.41
C PHE A 133 3.77 17.71 18.02
N ASP A 134 4.46 18.01 16.93
CA ASP A 134 5.74 17.38 16.58
C ASP A 134 6.89 18.18 17.17
N CYS A 135 7.01 18.13 18.49
CA CYS A 135 8.05 18.87 19.20
C CYS A 135 9.11 17.96 19.80
N CYS A 136 10.38 18.28 19.52
CA CYS A 136 11.51 17.62 20.17
C CYS A 136 11.65 18.11 21.62
N HIS A 137 11.85 17.16 22.53
CA HIS A 137 12.42 17.36 23.85
C HIS A 137 13.94 17.60 23.67
N SER A 138 14.37 18.85 23.42
CA SER A 138 15.80 19.16 23.23
C SER A 138 16.55 19.14 24.57
N GLY A 139 16.83 17.94 25.07
CA GLY A 139 17.77 17.71 26.18
C GLY A 139 19.13 17.32 25.63
N PHE A 140 19.91 18.31 25.19
CA PHE A 140 21.38 18.33 25.12
C PHE A 140 22.10 16.98 24.84
N GLU A 141 22.54 16.73 23.59
CA GLU A 141 23.71 15.87 23.32
C GLU A 141 24.84 16.74 22.73
N GLY A 142 25.73 17.22 23.60
CA GLY A 142 26.86 18.07 23.20
C GLY A 142 27.94 18.26 24.26
N GLY A 143 28.45 17.17 24.82
CA GLY A 143 29.78 17.10 25.47
C GLY A 143 30.09 18.09 26.60
N GLY A 144 29.78 17.72 27.84
CA GLY A 144 30.33 18.37 29.04
C GLY A 144 29.36 18.38 30.22
N SER A 145 29.60 17.50 31.20
CA SER A 145 28.97 17.49 32.53
C SER A 145 27.45 17.29 32.57
N ILE A 146 27.02 16.04 32.78
CA ILE A 146 25.66 15.65 33.15
C ILE A 146 25.22 16.45 34.39
N ARG A 147 24.38 17.46 34.20
CA ARG A 147 23.49 18.02 35.22
C ARG A 147 22.10 18.18 34.61
N ALA A 148 21.25 17.21 34.96
CA ALA A 148 19.80 17.20 34.93
C ALA A 148 19.06 17.71 33.66
N ALA A 149 18.38 16.77 33.01
CA ALA A 149 17.22 17.01 32.17
C ALA A 149 16.11 17.75 32.97
N ALA A 150 16.14 19.08 32.99
CA ALA A 150 15.18 19.91 33.72
C ALA A 150 14.39 20.89 32.81
N ASP A 151 14.76 21.00 31.53
CA ASP A 151 14.25 22.02 30.60
C ASP A 151 13.29 21.45 29.53
N SER A 152 12.76 20.27 29.78
CA SER A 152 12.37 19.38 28.72
C SER A 152 10.89 19.05 28.72
N PHE A 153 10.23 19.14 27.56
CA PHE A 153 8.78 19.04 27.38
C PHE A 153 8.15 17.87 28.20
N GLU A 154 7.23 18.17 29.12
CA GLU A 154 6.63 17.22 30.07
C GLU A 154 5.19 16.87 29.68
N ILE A 155 5.00 15.73 29.04
CA ILE A 155 3.71 15.24 28.53
C ILE A 155 2.81 14.69 29.63
N ASP A 156 3.37 14.09 30.68
CA ASP A 156 2.56 13.60 31.81
C ASP A 156 1.80 14.77 32.48
N GLU A 157 2.42 15.96 32.50
CA GLU A 157 1.81 17.20 32.97
C GLU A 157 0.64 17.62 32.08
N LEU A 158 0.80 17.58 30.74
CA LEU A 158 -0.28 17.85 29.79
C LEU A 158 -1.44 16.87 30.00
N ILE A 159 -1.16 15.57 30.09
CA ILE A 159 -2.21 14.54 30.32
C ILE A 159 -2.97 14.86 31.62
N TYR A 160 -2.24 15.10 32.70
CA TYR A 160 -2.84 15.36 34.01
C TYR A 160 -3.70 16.62 34.02
N ARG A 161 -3.18 17.74 33.51
CA ARG A 161 -3.90 19.02 33.49
C ARG A 161 -5.10 19.00 32.57
N PHE A 162 -5.05 18.24 31.49
CA PHE A 162 -6.08 18.26 30.45
C PHE A 162 -7.04 17.07 30.50
N ARG A 163 -7.00 16.27 31.58
CA ARG A 163 -7.92 15.16 31.84
C ARG A 163 -9.40 15.57 31.99
N GLU A 164 -9.67 16.86 32.23
CA GLU A 164 -11.02 17.42 32.42
C GLU A 164 -11.43 18.35 31.26
N GLU A 165 -10.52 18.62 30.32
CA GLU A 165 -10.78 19.47 29.15
C GLU A 165 -11.58 18.73 28.08
N GLN A 166 -12.89 18.99 28.07
CA GLN A 166 -13.79 18.46 27.06
C GLN A 166 -13.50 19.05 25.68
N PHE A 167 -13.64 18.21 24.64
CA PHE A 167 -13.63 18.61 23.23
C PHE A 167 -12.25 19.01 22.66
N VAL A 168 -11.17 18.61 23.34
CA VAL A 168 -9.78 18.76 22.87
C VAL A 168 -9.18 17.37 22.68
N ALA A 169 -8.70 17.08 21.48
CA ALA A 169 -7.88 15.92 21.18
C ALA A 169 -6.46 16.39 20.84
N GLY A 170 -5.50 16.12 21.72
CA GLY A 170 -4.10 16.45 21.52
C GLY A 170 -3.26 15.22 21.22
N PHE A 171 -2.28 15.38 20.34
CA PHE A 171 -1.31 14.34 19.99
C PHE A 171 0.10 14.94 20.05
N ALA A 172 1.02 14.22 20.66
CA ALA A 172 2.44 14.55 20.75
C ALA A 172 3.29 13.43 20.15
N SER A 173 4.41 13.79 19.52
CA SER A 173 5.21 12.86 18.71
C SER A 173 6.05 11.85 19.51
N CYS A 174 6.31 12.08 20.80
CA CYS A 174 7.04 11.16 21.69
C CYS A 174 6.51 11.27 23.12
N GLN A 175 6.96 10.44 24.07
CA GLN A 175 6.63 10.56 25.50
C GLN A 175 7.79 11.23 26.27
N ASN A 176 7.63 11.41 27.59
CA ASN A 176 8.66 11.97 28.46
C ASN A 176 10.03 11.29 28.27
N HIS A 177 11.12 12.07 28.25
CA HIS A 177 12.50 11.61 28.09
C HIS A 177 12.84 10.94 26.74
N GLN A 178 12.00 11.09 25.71
CA GLN A 178 12.27 10.65 24.34
C GLN A 178 12.38 11.84 23.38
N THR A 179 12.88 11.62 22.17
CA THR A 179 13.09 12.67 21.16
C THR A 179 12.29 12.37 19.89
N SER A 180 11.76 13.40 19.23
CA SER A 180 11.18 13.24 17.91
C SER A 180 12.28 13.16 16.86
N VAL A 181 12.25 12.10 16.04
CA VAL A 181 13.32 11.78 15.10
C VAL A 181 12.93 12.23 13.69
N SER A 182 13.82 12.97 13.03
CA SER A 182 13.78 13.22 11.59
C SER A 182 14.45 12.07 10.81
N ASN A 183 13.99 11.81 9.59
CA ASN A 183 14.60 10.79 8.73
C ASN A 183 14.88 11.33 7.32
N ALA A 184 16.15 11.28 6.90
CA ALA A 184 16.59 11.82 5.61
C ALA A 184 15.99 11.09 4.39
N THR A 185 15.72 9.79 4.50
CA THR A 185 15.08 9.01 3.44
C THR A 185 13.60 9.40 3.28
N LEU A 186 12.89 9.54 4.39
CA LEU A 186 11.50 10.00 4.39
C LEU A 186 11.37 11.50 4.02
N LYS A 187 12.42 12.29 4.28
CA LYS A 187 12.41 13.76 4.21
C LYS A 187 11.29 14.37 5.05
N ASN A 188 11.05 13.80 6.23
CA ASN A 188 10.03 14.24 7.19
C ASN A 188 10.47 13.85 8.60
N GLY A 189 9.86 14.46 9.63
CA GLY A 189 9.75 13.87 10.96
C GLY A 189 9.05 12.52 10.87
N VAL A 190 9.57 11.49 11.56
CA VAL A 190 9.02 10.12 11.46
C VAL A 190 7.55 10.08 11.90
N TRP A 191 7.21 10.79 12.98
CA TRP A 191 5.84 10.87 13.45
C TRP A 191 4.93 11.61 12.45
N THR A 192 5.37 12.76 11.95
CA THR A 192 4.63 13.53 10.94
C THR A 192 4.43 12.72 9.64
N HIS A 193 5.42 11.93 9.22
CA HIS A 193 5.28 11.04 8.07
C HIS A 193 4.10 10.07 8.21
N PHE A 194 3.97 9.41 9.37
CA PHE A 194 2.85 8.50 9.62
C PHE A 194 1.53 9.25 9.78
N LEU A 195 1.52 10.44 10.39
CA LEU A 195 0.34 11.30 10.44
C LEU A 195 -0.16 11.65 9.03
N ILE A 196 0.74 12.07 8.12
CA ILE A 196 0.41 12.36 6.72
C ILE A 196 -0.11 11.11 6.02
N LYS A 197 0.50 9.94 6.23
CA LYS A 197 -0.01 8.66 5.67
C LYS A 197 -1.44 8.37 6.11
N ALA A 198 -1.77 8.59 7.38
CA ALA A 198 -3.12 8.42 7.89
C ALA A 198 -4.11 9.43 7.29
N LEU A 199 -3.71 10.69 7.13
CA LEU A 199 -4.56 11.76 6.59
C LEU A 199 -4.75 11.68 5.06
N THR A 200 -3.85 11.00 4.34
CA THR A 200 -3.90 10.85 2.88
C THR A 200 -4.53 9.53 2.43
N GLY A 201 -5.06 8.72 3.36
CA GLY A 201 -5.67 7.43 3.02
C GLY A 201 -4.66 6.32 2.69
N LYS A 202 -3.37 6.52 2.98
CA LYS A 202 -2.28 5.55 2.70
C LYS A 202 -2.04 4.56 3.84
N ALA A 203 -2.63 4.77 5.01
CA ALA A 203 -2.60 3.80 6.10
C ALA A 203 -3.67 2.70 5.89
N THR A 204 -3.49 1.52 6.48
CA THR A 204 -4.43 0.39 6.31
C THR A 204 -5.02 -0.04 7.65
N GLY A 205 -6.31 -0.36 7.68
CA GLY A 205 -6.98 -0.94 8.86
C GLY A 205 -7.31 0.03 9.99
N ILE A 206 -7.24 1.35 9.73
CA ILE A 206 -7.46 2.39 10.76
C ILE A 206 -8.72 3.22 10.53
N TYR A 207 -9.46 2.95 9.44
CA TYR A 207 -10.63 3.72 9.04
C TYR A 207 -11.91 2.92 9.24
N ASP A 208 -12.87 3.51 9.96
CA ASP A 208 -14.20 2.95 10.14
C ASP A 208 -15.17 3.59 9.17
N LYS A 209 -15.60 2.86 8.13
CA LYS A 209 -16.49 3.38 7.07
C LYS A 209 -15.96 4.69 6.46
N GLY A 210 -14.64 4.74 6.23
CA GLY A 210 -13.96 5.92 5.68
C GLY A 210 -13.70 7.05 6.68
N LEU A 211 -14.02 6.89 7.95
CA LEU A 211 -13.74 7.89 8.99
C LEU A 211 -12.49 7.52 9.79
N LEU A 212 -11.61 8.49 10.00
CA LEU A 212 -10.45 8.36 10.88
C LEU A 212 -10.82 8.85 12.28
N PHE A 213 -10.88 7.93 13.24
CA PHE A 213 -11.13 8.24 14.65
C PHE A 213 -9.82 8.45 15.42
N SER A 214 -9.90 9.23 16.50
CA SER A 214 -8.77 9.64 17.33
C SER A 214 -8.06 8.47 18.04
N ASP A 215 -8.79 7.43 18.43
CA ASP A 215 -8.27 6.19 19.01
C ASP A 215 -7.46 5.40 17.98
N HIS A 216 -8.03 5.17 16.79
CA HIS A 216 -7.35 4.48 15.70
C HIS A 216 -6.11 5.22 15.21
N LEU A 217 -6.18 6.55 15.13
CA LEU A 217 -5.01 7.37 14.81
C LEU A 217 -3.92 7.22 15.86
N GLN A 218 -4.28 7.26 17.15
CA GLN A 218 -3.30 7.11 18.23
C GLN A 218 -2.62 5.74 18.19
N ASP A 219 -3.39 4.65 18.06
CA ASP A 219 -2.84 3.29 17.98
C ASP A 219 -1.91 3.12 16.77
N TYR A 220 -2.32 3.67 15.62
CA TYR A 220 -1.53 3.67 14.41
C TYR A 220 -0.22 4.44 14.55
N LEU A 221 -0.28 5.68 15.05
CA LEU A 221 0.91 6.51 15.25
C LEU A 221 1.85 5.86 16.25
N ASN A 222 1.33 5.34 17.37
CA ASN A 222 2.13 4.69 18.40
C ASN A 222 2.91 3.51 17.83
N LYS A 223 2.22 2.57 17.18
CA LYS A 223 2.83 1.37 16.60
C LYS A 223 3.87 1.71 15.52
N ASN A 224 3.47 2.46 14.49
CA ASN A 224 4.30 2.63 13.30
C ASN A 224 5.50 3.55 13.58
N THR A 225 5.33 4.59 14.40
CA THR A 225 6.44 5.46 14.79
C THR A 225 7.44 4.68 15.63
N ALA A 226 6.98 3.96 16.66
CA ALA A 226 7.87 3.20 17.54
C ALA A 226 8.63 2.11 16.78
N GLU A 227 7.95 1.31 15.95
CA GLU A 227 8.58 0.28 15.11
C GLU A 227 9.60 0.92 14.15
N PHE A 228 9.22 1.96 13.41
CA PHE A 228 10.12 2.59 12.44
C PHE A 228 11.37 3.16 13.10
N VAL A 229 11.23 3.95 14.17
CA VAL A 229 12.38 4.53 14.87
C VAL A 229 13.28 3.44 15.45
N LYS A 230 12.70 2.36 16.00
CA LYS A 230 13.48 1.25 16.54
C LYS A 230 14.33 0.54 15.50
N PHE A 231 13.80 0.34 14.30
CA PHE A 231 14.48 -0.39 13.22
C PHE A 231 15.37 0.48 12.33
N ASN A 232 15.14 1.79 12.27
CA ASN A 232 15.81 2.70 11.33
C ASN A 232 16.76 3.71 12.00
N THR A 233 16.99 3.61 13.31
CA THR A 233 18.02 4.40 14.01
C THR A 233 19.16 3.52 14.51
N VAL A 234 20.41 3.99 14.35
CA VAL A 234 21.61 3.23 14.75
C VAL A 234 21.59 2.90 16.25
N LYS A 235 21.17 3.86 17.09
CA LYS A 235 21.06 3.68 18.54
C LYS A 235 19.80 2.91 18.97
N LYS A 236 18.93 2.49 18.04
CA LYS A 236 17.61 1.87 18.32
C LYS A 236 16.81 2.67 19.34
N LEU A 237 16.69 3.97 19.07
CA LEU A 237 15.97 4.93 19.90
C LEU A 237 14.51 4.50 20.08
N ASP A 238 13.90 4.98 21.15
CA ASP A 238 12.48 4.82 21.38
C ASP A 238 11.77 6.16 21.12
N GLN A 239 10.68 6.10 20.36
CA GLN A 239 9.78 7.23 20.14
C GLN A 239 8.34 6.71 20.24
N THR A 240 7.66 7.09 21.30
CA THR A 240 6.34 6.61 21.70
C THR A 240 5.36 7.78 21.65
N PRO A 241 4.62 7.96 20.54
CA PRO A 241 3.59 8.98 20.45
C PRO A 241 2.53 8.88 21.55
N VAL A 242 2.02 10.04 21.98
CA VAL A 242 1.08 10.16 23.11
C VAL A 242 -0.14 10.99 22.72
N LYS A 243 -1.31 10.62 23.24
CA LYS A 243 -2.56 11.39 23.14
C LYS A 243 -2.91 12.01 24.49
N PHE A 244 -3.40 13.25 24.50
CA PHE A 244 -3.85 13.98 25.69
C PHE A 244 -5.17 14.73 25.41
N GLY A 245 -5.81 15.23 26.48
CA GLY A 245 -7.14 15.87 26.41
C GLY A 245 -8.30 14.91 26.67
N THR A 246 -9.52 15.45 26.80
CA THR A 246 -10.72 14.66 27.10
C THR A 246 -11.70 14.71 25.93
N GLU A 247 -11.93 13.56 25.31
CA GLU A 247 -13.01 13.38 24.34
C GLU A 247 -14.22 12.77 25.06
N THR A 248 -15.37 13.41 24.98
CA THR A 248 -16.63 12.78 25.39
C THR A 248 -17.07 11.82 24.29
N GLY A 249 -16.37 10.68 24.14
CA GLY A 249 -16.60 9.67 23.09
C GLY A 249 -15.53 9.63 22.00
N ARG A 250 -15.71 8.81 20.95
CA ARG A 250 -14.77 8.70 19.82
C ARG A 250 -14.78 9.98 18.97
N PHE A 251 -13.64 10.65 18.84
CA PHE A 251 -13.52 11.91 18.10
C PHE A 251 -13.12 11.67 16.64
N ILE A 252 -13.81 12.28 15.67
CA ILE A 252 -13.49 12.15 14.23
C ILE A 252 -12.39 13.15 13.86
N ILE A 253 -11.20 12.64 13.53
CA ILE A 253 -10.07 13.43 13.05
C ILE A 253 -10.30 13.89 11.61
N ALA A 254 -10.70 12.98 10.72
CA ALA A 254 -10.90 13.28 9.31
C ALA A 254 -11.93 12.34 8.65
N ASN A 255 -12.60 12.83 7.60
CA ASN A 255 -13.43 12.03 6.71
C ASN A 255 -12.66 11.75 5.42
N LEU A 256 -12.28 10.49 5.20
CA LEU A 256 -11.48 10.04 4.06
C LEU A 256 -12.34 9.53 2.89
N ASN A 257 -13.67 9.45 3.04
CA ASN A 257 -14.55 9.00 1.95
C ASN A 257 -14.32 9.75 0.63
N PRO A 258 -14.16 11.10 0.61
CA PRO A 258 -13.70 11.84 -0.57
C PRO A 258 -12.49 11.25 -1.30
N ILE A 259 -11.45 10.90 -0.54
CA ILE A 259 -10.19 10.36 -1.06
C ILE A 259 -10.42 8.94 -1.58
N PHE A 260 -11.12 8.10 -0.82
CA PHE A 260 -11.41 6.72 -1.23
C PHE A 260 -12.31 6.67 -2.47
N GLU A 261 -13.32 7.53 -2.55
CA GLU A 261 -14.17 7.67 -3.74
C GLU A 261 -13.36 8.14 -4.95
N ALA A 262 -12.46 9.11 -4.79
CA ALA A 262 -11.58 9.55 -5.88
C ALA A 262 -10.59 8.46 -6.31
N GLN A 263 -10.09 7.66 -5.37
CA GLN A 263 -9.22 6.51 -5.66
C GLN A 263 -9.97 5.42 -6.41
N VAL A 264 -11.22 5.10 -6.03
CA VAL A 264 -12.07 4.15 -6.75
C VAL A 264 -12.34 4.67 -8.18
N LYS A 265 -12.74 5.93 -8.35
CA LYS A 265 -12.94 6.53 -9.69
C LYS A 265 -11.68 6.59 -10.54
N LYS A 266 -10.51 6.74 -9.91
CA LYS A 266 -9.22 6.72 -10.61
C LYS A 266 -8.82 5.29 -10.99
N ALA A 267 -9.08 4.30 -10.14
CA ALA A 267 -8.89 2.88 -10.43
C ALA A 267 -9.79 2.43 -11.59
N GLU A 268 -11.07 2.85 -11.61
CA GLU A 268 -12.01 2.63 -12.73
C GLU A 268 -11.52 3.24 -14.06
N ASN A 269 -10.61 4.24 -14.03
CA ASN A 269 -10.00 4.85 -15.21
C ASN A 269 -8.66 4.21 -15.63
N THR A 270 -8.13 3.26 -14.85
CA THR A 270 -6.89 2.51 -15.13
C THR A 270 -7.12 1.03 -15.43
N ASP A 271 -8.38 0.59 -15.61
CA ASP A 271 -8.68 -0.84 -15.76
C ASP A 271 -8.07 -1.42 -17.05
N ILE A 272 -7.04 -2.23 -16.85
CA ILE A 272 -6.85 -3.46 -17.60
C ILE A 272 -8.04 -4.35 -17.23
N ALA A 273 -9.18 -4.14 -17.91
CA ALA A 273 -10.33 -5.02 -17.75
C ALA A 273 -9.92 -6.43 -18.19
N LEU A 274 -10.09 -7.42 -17.31
CA LEU A 274 -9.72 -8.79 -17.60
C LEU A 274 -10.85 -9.49 -18.35
N ARG A 275 -10.54 -9.98 -19.55
CA ARG A 275 -11.44 -10.77 -20.37
C ARG A 275 -11.55 -12.20 -19.85
N LYS A 276 -10.43 -12.79 -19.44
CA LYS A 276 -10.37 -14.21 -19.04
C LYS A 276 -9.20 -14.48 -18.11
N VAL A 277 -9.39 -15.39 -17.15
CA VAL A 277 -8.30 -15.96 -16.33
C VAL A 277 -8.22 -17.45 -16.60
N SER A 278 -7.01 -17.97 -16.81
CA SER A 278 -6.78 -19.38 -17.12
C SER A 278 -5.51 -19.89 -16.47
N LEU A 279 -5.52 -21.15 -16.02
CA LEU A 279 -4.30 -21.87 -15.69
C LEU A 279 -3.90 -22.72 -16.89
N LEU A 280 -2.65 -22.62 -17.30
CA LEU A 280 -2.10 -23.26 -18.49
C LEU A 280 -0.94 -24.17 -18.10
N GLY A 281 -0.84 -25.29 -18.81
CA GLY A 281 0.32 -26.17 -18.77
C GLY A 281 0.67 -26.57 -20.18
N GLU A 282 1.92 -26.35 -20.55
CA GLU A 282 2.44 -26.60 -21.89
C GLU A 282 3.57 -27.63 -21.81
N GLU A 283 3.53 -28.63 -22.68
CA GLU A 283 4.53 -29.68 -22.73
C GLU A 283 4.87 -30.00 -24.19
N ILE A 284 6.16 -29.94 -24.52
CA ILE A 284 6.67 -30.29 -25.84
C ILE A 284 7.34 -31.67 -25.74
N ASP A 285 6.94 -32.60 -26.62
CA ASP A 285 7.65 -33.86 -26.76
C ASP A 285 7.57 -34.39 -28.20
N ALA A 286 8.40 -35.39 -28.50
CA ALA A 286 8.51 -35.94 -29.84
C ALA A 286 7.25 -36.71 -30.27
N VAL A 287 6.77 -36.49 -31.49
CA VAL A 287 5.59 -37.17 -32.08
C VAL A 287 5.71 -38.70 -32.00
N LYS A 288 6.93 -39.23 -32.11
CA LYS A 288 7.20 -40.67 -32.01
C LYS A 288 6.91 -41.30 -30.64
N LYS A 289 6.74 -40.49 -29.59
CA LYS A 289 6.41 -40.94 -28.22
C LYS A 289 4.91 -41.01 -27.95
N LEU A 290 4.07 -40.46 -28.83
CA LEU A 290 2.62 -40.58 -28.71
C LEU A 290 2.22 -42.06 -28.76
N SER A 291 1.26 -42.46 -27.93
CA SER A 291 0.85 -43.87 -27.77
C SER A 291 0.30 -44.49 -29.06
N GLY A 292 -0.30 -43.69 -29.95
CA GLY A 292 -0.77 -44.14 -31.26
C GLY A 292 0.32 -44.22 -32.35
N PHE A 293 1.57 -43.85 -32.06
CA PHE A 293 2.66 -43.91 -33.04
C PHE A 293 3.16 -45.35 -33.25
N GLN A 294 3.04 -45.86 -34.47
CA GLN A 294 3.43 -47.22 -34.83
C GLN A 294 4.80 -47.25 -35.54
N ASN A 295 5.82 -47.74 -34.85
CA ASN A 295 7.16 -47.91 -35.41
C ASN A 295 7.13 -48.79 -36.67
N GLY A 296 7.71 -48.29 -37.77
CA GLY A 296 7.76 -48.98 -39.07
C GLY A 296 6.62 -48.63 -40.02
N SER A 297 5.43 -48.31 -39.51
CA SER A 297 4.27 -47.88 -40.31
C SER A 297 4.17 -46.35 -40.43
N HIS A 298 4.49 -45.63 -39.34
CA HIS A 298 4.44 -44.18 -39.28
C HIS A 298 5.83 -43.56 -39.47
N LYS A 299 5.85 -42.34 -40.00
CA LYS A 299 7.07 -41.52 -40.12
C LYS A 299 6.89 -40.25 -39.30
N VAL A 300 7.97 -39.82 -38.65
CA VAL A 300 8.01 -38.52 -37.97
C VAL A 300 7.83 -37.42 -39.04
N PRO A 301 6.87 -36.50 -38.87
CA PRO A 301 6.67 -35.42 -39.82
C PRO A 301 7.92 -34.55 -39.94
N LYS A 302 8.13 -33.99 -41.13
CA LYS A 302 9.25 -33.05 -41.41
C LYS A 302 8.77 -31.65 -41.77
N PHE A 303 7.46 -31.48 -41.89
CA PHE A 303 6.79 -30.26 -42.30
C PHE A 303 5.46 -30.18 -41.57
N VAL A 304 4.95 -28.96 -41.42
CA VAL A 304 3.61 -28.72 -40.90
C VAL A 304 2.64 -28.51 -42.06
N THR A 305 1.64 -29.38 -42.13
CA THR A 305 0.56 -29.35 -43.14
C THR A 305 -0.75 -29.76 -42.47
N HIS A 306 -1.89 -29.46 -43.10
CA HIS A 306 -3.18 -29.93 -42.58
C HIS A 306 -3.22 -31.46 -42.38
N SER A 307 -2.59 -32.22 -43.27
CA SER A 307 -2.52 -33.69 -43.17
C SER A 307 -1.65 -34.15 -41.99
N THR A 308 -0.51 -33.51 -41.75
CA THR A 308 0.39 -33.90 -40.64
C THR A 308 -0.19 -33.49 -39.29
N LYS A 309 -0.88 -32.34 -39.21
CA LYS A 309 -1.65 -31.93 -38.03
C LYS A 309 -2.74 -32.96 -37.69
N ASN A 310 -3.54 -33.36 -38.68
CA ASN A 310 -4.58 -34.38 -38.47
C ASN A 310 -4.00 -35.74 -38.08
N PHE A 311 -2.85 -36.12 -38.65
CA PHE A 311 -2.13 -37.33 -38.26
C PHE A 311 -1.70 -37.29 -36.79
N VAL A 312 -1.02 -36.23 -36.35
CA VAL A 312 -0.58 -36.04 -34.95
C VAL A 312 -1.77 -36.08 -34.00
N ARG A 313 -2.86 -35.35 -34.32
CA ARG A 313 -4.11 -35.37 -33.55
C ARG A 313 -4.73 -36.76 -33.45
N GLY A 314 -4.70 -37.52 -34.54
CA GLY A 314 -5.23 -38.88 -34.59
C GLY A 314 -4.47 -39.85 -33.68
N ILE A 315 -3.14 -39.82 -33.71
CA ILE A 315 -2.31 -40.71 -32.88
C ILE A 315 -2.22 -40.28 -31.40
N ALA A 316 -2.68 -39.07 -31.07
CA ALA A 316 -2.79 -38.56 -29.70
C ALA A 316 -4.11 -38.93 -29.01
N ALA A 317 -5.08 -39.50 -29.73
CA ALA A 317 -6.43 -39.74 -29.22
C ALA A 317 -6.49 -40.57 -27.93
N ASP A 318 -5.64 -41.60 -27.82
CA ASP A 318 -5.61 -42.46 -26.62
C ASP A 318 -5.03 -41.73 -25.41
N LEU A 319 -3.97 -40.93 -25.58
CA LEU A 319 -3.40 -40.09 -24.52
C LEU A 319 -4.47 -39.15 -23.93
N ILE A 320 -5.21 -38.47 -24.80
CA ILE A 320 -6.27 -37.54 -24.39
C ILE A 320 -7.40 -38.28 -23.67
N LYS A 321 -7.83 -39.42 -24.24
CA LYS A 321 -8.89 -40.24 -23.67
C LYS A 321 -8.53 -40.78 -22.28
N GLU A 322 -7.30 -41.22 -22.08
CA GLU A 322 -6.82 -41.70 -20.77
C GLU A 322 -6.86 -40.59 -19.72
N GLU A 323 -6.33 -39.41 -20.05
CA GLU A 323 -6.28 -38.27 -19.13
C GLU A 323 -7.70 -37.77 -18.76
N ILE A 324 -8.58 -37.59 -19.75
CA ILE A 324 -9.97 -37.16 -19.53
C ILE A 324 -10.72 -38.17 -18.63
N ASN A 325 -10.53 -39.47 -18.84
CA ASN A 325 -11.16 -40.50 -18.03
C ASN A 325 -10.64 -40.52 -16.60
N ASP A 326 -9.34 -40.36 -16.41
CA ASP A 326 -8.71 -40.30 -15.08
C ASP A 326 -9.16 -39.05 -14.31
N LEU A 327 -9.05 -37.87 -14.92
CA LEU A 327 -9.49 -36.61 -14.32
C LEU A 327 -10.98 -36.62 -13.99
N SER A 328 -11.83 -37.12 -14.89
CA SER A 328 -13.26 -37.25 -14.63
C SER A 328 -13.58 -38.11 -13.41
N LYS A 329 -12.76 -39.13 -13.11
CA LYS A 329 -12.91 -39.96 -11.89
C LYS A 329 -12.39 -39.22 -10.66
N LYS A 330 -11.20 -38.60 -10.75
CA LYS A 330 -10.60 -37.83 -9.66
C LYS A 330 -11.48 -36.66 -9.24
N ILE A 331 -12.06 -35.92 -10.18
CA ILE A 331 -12.99 -34.82 -9.92
C ILE A 331 -14.20 -35.35 -9.14
N ARG A 332 -14.90 -36.39 -9.62
CA ARG A 332 -16.05 -37.00 -8.92
C ARG A 332 -15.74 -37.44 -7.48
N ALA A 333 -14.54 -37.96 -7.26
CA ALA A 333 -14.16 -38.51 -5.97
C ALA A 333 -13.75 -37.44 -4.94
N ASN A 334 -13.31 -36.26 -5.38
CA ASN A 334 -12.73 -35.25 -4.48
C ASN A 334 -13.52 -33.93 -4.46
N ILE A 335 -14.35 -33.66 -5.46
CA ILE A 335 -15.26 -32.51 -5.54
C ILE A 335 -16.66 -33.13 -5.64
N ASN A 336 -17.53 -32.88 -4.67
CA ASN A 336 -18.81 -33.58 -4.41
C ASN A 336 -19.87 -33.42 -5.52
N TYR A 337 -19.49 -33.72 -6.75
CA TYR A 337 -20.29 -33.64 -7.96
C TYR A 337 -20.98 -34.96 -8.24
N LYS A 338 -22.22 -34.86 -8.70
CA LYS A 338 -22.98 -35.99 -9.20
C LYS A 338 -22.55 -36.30 -10.64
N ARG A 339 -22.90 -37.50 -11.12
CA ARG A 339 -22.61 -37.93 -12.50
C ARG A 339 -23.04 -36.92 -13.56
N ASN A 340 -24.20 -36.27 -13.36
CA ASN A 340 -24.77 -35.36 -14.34
C ASN A 340 -24.22 -33.93 -14.24
N ASP A 341 -23.37 -33.65 -13.24
CA ASP A 341 -22.71 -32.36 -13.08
C ASP A 341 -21.42 -32.30 -13.92
N ILE A 342 -20.95 -33.44 -14.44
CA ILE A 342 -19.69 -33.52 -15.19
C ILE A 342 -19.98 -34.03 -16.59
N ARG A 343 -19.57 -33.24 -17.59
CA ARG A 343 -19.68 -33.61 -19.00
C ARG A 343 -18.30 -33.68 -19.62
N ALA A 344 -17.84 -34.90 -19.88
CA ALA A 344 -16.62 -35.12 -20.64
C ALA A 344 -16.93 -35.21 -22.13
N THR A 345 -16.13 -34.55 -22.97
CA THR A 345 -16.16 -34.69 -24.43
C THR A 345 -14.78 -35.06 -24.96
N LEU A 346 -14.75 -35.81 -26.05
CA LEU A 346 -13.54 -36.26 -26.72
C LEU A 346 -13.70 -36.00 -28.22
N ASP A 347 -12.67 -35.42 -28.81
CA ASP A 347 -12.53 -35.23 -30.25
C ASP A 347 -11.12 -35.66 -30.69
N SER A 348 -10.88 -35.68 -32.00
CA SER A 348 -9.58 -36.05 -32.58
C SER A 348 -8.53 -34.98 -32.26
N GLY A 349 -7.74 -35.23 -31.23
CA GLY A 349 -6.66 -34.33 -30.79
C GLY A 349 -7.07 -33.31 -29.72
N SER A 350 -8.29 -33.39 -29.18
CA SER A 350 -8.70 -32.60 -28.01
C SER A 350 -9.69 -33.32 -27.11
N GLY A 351 -9.77 -32.89 -25.85
CA GLY A 351 -10.75 -33.38 -24.90
C GLY A 351 -11.11 -32.29 -23.89
N SER A 352 -12.32 -32.35 -23.35
CA SER A 352 -12.77 -31.39 -22.33
C SER A 352 -13.60 -32.06 -21.23
N ILE A 353 -13.61 -31.43 -20.07
CA ILE A 353 -14.48 -31.74 -18.93
C ILE A 353 -15.14 -30.44 -18.50
N GLU A 354 -16.44 -30.32 -18.74
CA GLU A 354 -17.26 -29.22 -18.24
C GLU A 354 -17.80 -29.56 -16.85
N THR A 355 -17.73 -28.63 -15.92
CA THR A 355 -18.28 -28.78 -14.55
C THR A 355 -19.02 -27.50 -14.11
N PRO A 356 -19.78 -27.51 -13.01
CA PRO A 356 -20.49 -26.32 -12.55
C PRO A 356 -19.56 -25.17 -12.11
N HIS A 357 -18.30 -25.47 -11.77
CA HIS A 357 -17.40 -24.46 -11.19
C HIS A 357 -16.09 -24.24 -11.94
N PHE A 358 -15.75 -25.04 -12.93
CA PHE A 358 -14.60 -24.87 -13.79
C PHE A 358 -14.70 -25.78 -15.01
N ASP A 359 -13.98 -25.43 -16.06
CA ASP A 359 -13.80 -26.28 -17.23
C ASP A 359 -12.33 -26.66 -17.38
N TYR A 360 -12.10 -27.92 -17.74
CA TYR A 360 -10.78 -28.42 -18.11
C TYR A 360 -10.76 -28.77 -19.60
N SER A 361 -9.68 -28.43 -20.28
CA SER A 361 -9.42 -28.92 -21.64
C SER A 361 -7.97 -29.34 -21.83
N ILE A 362 -7.78 -30.29 -22.73
CA ILE A 362 -6.48 -30.77 -23.20
C ILE A 362 -6.51 -30.80 -24.73
N THR A 363 -5.47 -30.28 -25.37
CA THR A 363 -5.33 -30.27 -26.83
C THR A 363 -3.92 -30.69 -27.21
N VAL A 364 -3.79 -31.47 -28.28
CA VAL A 364 -2.51 -31.80 -28.90
C VAL A 364 -2.43 -31.15 -30.28
N GLU A 365 -1.36 -30.39 -30.48
CA GLU A 365 -1.04 -29.76 -31.75
C GLU A 365 0.35 -30.18 -32.23
N GLN A 366 0.58 -30.14 -33.55
CA GLN A 366 1.94 -30.31 -34.07
C GLN A 366 2.70 -29.00 -33.85
N SER A 367 3.94 -29.07 -33.36
CA SER A 367 4.78 -27.87 -33.17
C SER A 367 5.08 -27.23 -34.53
N GLU A 368 4.96 -25.90 -34.59
CA GLU A 368 5.30 -25.10 -35.78
C GLU A 368 6.82 -24.92 -35.92
N ASP A 369 7.55 -24.89 -34.79
CA ASP A 369 8.99 -24.69 -34.75
C ASP A 369 9.77 -25.97 -35.07
N ASP A 370 9.33 -27.10 -34.51
CA ASP A 370 9.86 -28.43 -34.84
C ASP A 370 8.71 -29.36 -35.27
N PRO A 371 8.53 -29.60 -36.58
CA PRO A 371 7.47 -30.47 -37.08
C PRO A 371 7.52 -31.90 -36.54
N GLY A 372 8.65 -32.35 -36.01
CA GLY A 372 8.83 -33.67 -35.41
C GLY A 372 8.28 -33.81 -33.99
N ASP A 373 7.90 -32.68 -33.38
CA ASP A 373 7.39 -32.59 -32.02
C ASP A 373 5.90 -32.21 -32.00
N TYR A 374 5.25 -32.53 -30.88
CA TYR A 374 3.90 -32.09 -30.56
C TYR A 374 3.92 -31.18 -29.35
N LEU A 375 2.96 -30.25 -29.32
CA LEU A 375 2.66 -29.41 -28.18
C LEU A 375 1.38 -29.91 -27.52
N LEU A 376 1.46 -30.24 -26.24
CA LEU A 376 0.33 -30.61 -25.39
C LEU A 376 -0.05 -29.42 -24.52
N ILE A 377 -1.27 -28.94 -24.68
CA ILE A 377 -1.80 -27.75 -24.00
C ILE A 377 -2.92 -28.19 -23.08
N ARG A 378 -2.73 -27.94 -21.78
CA ARG A 378 -3.74 -28.15 -20.72
C ARG A 378 -4.26 -26.79 -20.27
N ARG A 379 -5.57 -26.66 -20.09
CA ARG A 379 -6.20 -25.42 -19.68
C ARG A 379 -7.26 -25.67 -18.63
N LEU A 380 -7.22 -24.91 -17.53
CA LEU A 380 -8.28 -24.79 -16.55
C LEU A 380 -8.85 -23.37 -16.59
N GLU A 381 -10.15 -23.25 -16.83
CA GLU A 381 -10.82 -21.98 -17.03
C GLU A 381 -12.22 -21.95 -16.41
N ASN A 382 -12.92 -20.82 -16.53
CA ASN A 382 -14.28 -20.63 -16.03
C ASN A 382 -14.45 -20.96 -14.54
N LEU A 383 -13.42 -20.65 -13.73
CA LEU A 383 -13.44 -20.78 -12.28
C LEU A 383 -14.48 -19.82 -11.68
N THR A 384 -15.65 -20.33 -11.32
CA THR A 384 -16.75 -19.50 -10.78
C THR A 384 -16.57 -19.12 -9.32
N ASP A 385 -15.73 -19.86 -8.58
CA ASP A 385 -15.32 -19.58 -7.21
C ASP A 385 -13.78 -19.58 -7.11
N PRO A 386 -13.13 -18.41 -6.91
CA PRO A 386 -11.69 -18.31 -6.76
C PRO A 386 -11.12 -19.14 -5.59
N SER A 387 -11.91 -19.42 -4.56
CA SER A 387 -11.45 -20.22 -3.41
C SER A 387 -11.24 -21.70 -3.79
N LEU A 388 -11.90 -22.18 -4.84
CA LEU A 388 -11.74 -23.53 -5.35
C LEU A 388 -10.33 -23.78 -5.92
N ALA A 389 -9.76 -22.76 -6.57
CA ALA A 389 -8.42 -22.83 -7.17
C ALA A 389 -7.33 -23.13 -6.12
N SER A 390 -7.49 -22.61 -4.90
CA SER A 390 -6.59 -22.85 -3.77
C SER A 390 -7.02 -24.02 -2.89
N SER A 391 -8.06 -24.77 -3.27
CA SER A 391 -8.57 -25.86 -2.44
C SER A 391 -7.61 -27.08 -2.44
N PRO A 392 -7.50 -27.80 -1.31
CA PRO A 392 -6.74 -29.05 -1.27
C PRO A 392 -7.24 -30.11 -2.26
N ALA A 393 -8.56 -30.12 -2.53
CA ALA A 393 -9.18 -31.04 -3.47
C ALA A 393 -8.66 -30.82 -4.89
N LEU A 394 -8.70 -29.57 -5.37
CA LEU A 394 -8.26 -29.22 -6.73
C LEU A 394 -6.74 -29.39 -6.87
N SER A 395 -5.98 -28.99 -5.85
CA SER A 395 -4.52 -29.17 -5.81
C SER A 395 -4.10 -30.64 -5.87
N LYS A 396 -4.91 -31.55 -5.30
CA LYS A 396 -4.69 -33.00 -5.39
C LYS A 396 -5.04 -33.56 -6.77
N ILE A 397 -6.08 -33.03 -7.43
CA ILE A 397 -6.48 -33.48 -8.77
C ILE A 397 -5.43 -33.05 -9.80
N PHE A 398 -5.00 -31.79 -9.74
CA PHE A 398 -4.13 -31.15 -10.71
C PHE A 398 -2.74 -30.85 -10.13
N SER A 399 -2.12 -31.80 -9.43
CA SER A 399 -0.89 -31.56 -8.66
C SER A 399 0.31 -31.06 -9.47
N SER A 400 0.37 -31.44 -10.74
CA SER A 400 1.47 -31.15 -11.66
C SER A 400 0.93 -31.02 -13.10
N HIS A 401 -0.03 -30.11 -13.32
CA HIS A 401 -0.68 -29.96 -14.63
C HIS A 401 -0.46 -28.59 -15.26
N PHE A 402 -0.08 -27.58 -14.48
CA PHE A 402 -0.03 -26.19 -14.92
C PHE A 402 1.28 -25.53 -14.49
N ASP A 403 1.86 -24.74 -15.36
CA ASP A 403 3.07 -23.95 -15.11
C ASP A 403 2.80 -22.44 -15.21
N LYS A 404 1.65 -22.05 -15.76
CA LYS A 404 1.34 -20.66 -16.11
C LYS A 404 -0.04 -20.24 -15.60
N LEU A 405 -0.13 -19.05 -15.02
CA LEU A 405 -1.40 -18.37 -14.72
C LEU A 405 -1.51 -17.15 -15.63
N SER A 406 -2.51 -17.18 -16.50
CA SER A 406 -2.68 -16.20 -17.58
C SER A 406 -3.91 -15.34 -17.35
N PHE A 407 -3.74 -14.04 -17.53
CA PHE A 407 -4.76 -13.00 -17.44
C PHE A 407 -4.89 -12.35 -18.82
N GLU A 408 -5.93 -12.70 -19.57
CA GLU A 408 -6.25 -12.08 -20.86
C GLU A 408 -6.95 -10.74 -20.62
N THR A 409 -6.52 -9.70 -21.34
CA THR A 409 -7.00 -8.34 -21.19
C THR A 409 -8.02 -7.98 -22.27
N GLU A 410 -8.98 -7.11 -21.94
CA GLU A 410 -9.95 -6.57 -22.92
C GLU A 410 -9.32 -5.49 -23.80
N LYS A 411 -8.29 -4.81 -23.29
CA LYS A 411 -7.57 -3.73 -23.98
C LYS A 411 -6.10 -4.09 -24.12
N GLU A 412 -5.53 -3.65 -25.24
CA GLU A 412 -4.11 -3.84 -25.47
C GLU A 412 -3.26 -3.09 -24.44
N ILE A 413 -2.25 -3.78 -23.90
CA ILE A 413 -1.19 -3.24 -23.08
C ILE A 413 -0.13 -2.64 -24.03
N ASN A 414 0.23 -1.38 -23.82
CA ASN A 414 1.35 -0.78 -24.54
C ASN A 414 2.67 -1.22 -23.87
N ILE A 415 3.37 -2.15 -24.51
CA ILE A 415 4.61 -2.73 -23.98
C ILE A 415 5.72 -1.69 -23.85
N ASN A 416 5.84 -0.75 -24.80
CA ASN A 416 6.85 0.31 -24.73
C ASN A 416 6.63 1.18 -23.49
N ASP A 417 5.40 1.67 -23.29
CA ASP A 417 5.07 2.50 -22.13
C ASP A 417 5.27 1.73 -20.81
N LEU A 418 5.04 0.41 -20.82
CA LEU A 418 5.27 -0.41 -19.63
C LEU A 418 6.76 -0.53 -19.30
N ILE A 419 7.60 -0.81 -20.31
CA ILE A 419 9.06 -0.90 -20.16
C ILE A 419 9.61 0.42 -19.64
N ASP A 420 9.33 1.54 -20.33
CA ASP A 420 9.81 2.87 -19.98
C ASP A 420 9.46 3.20 -18.52
N ARG A 421 8.23 2.88 -18.11
CA ARG A 421 7.77 3.15 -16.75
C ARG A 421 8.45 2.28 -15.70
N ILE A 422 8.82 1.04 -16.01
CA ILE A 422 9.56 0.19 -15.08
C ILE A 422 11.01 0.68 -14.94
N GLU A 423 11.65 1.07 -16.05
CA GLU A 423 13.01 1.60 -16.04
C GLU A 423 13.11 2.92 -15.28
N ASP A 424 12.12 3.81 -15.45
CA ASP A 424 12.05 5.10 -14.74
C ASP A 424 12.00 4.96 -13.21
N LEU A 425 11.50 3.83 -12.68
CA LEU A 425 11.46 3.56 -11.24
C LEU A 425 12.85 3.52 -10.61
N ASN A 426 13.88 3.12 -11.38
CA ASN A 426 15.24 2.92 -10.89
C ASN A 426 15.33 2.05 -9.62
N ASP A 427 14.41 1.08 -9.47
CA ASP A 427 14.37 0.17 -8.30
C ASP A 427 15.22 -1.08 -8.57
N PRO A 428 16.30 -1.34 -7.80
CA PRO A 428 17.14 -2.51 -8.00
C PRO A 428 16.43 -3.85 -7.74
N ALA A 429 15.29 -3.84 -7.03
CA ALA A 429 14.50 -5.04 -6.75
C ALA A 429 13.68 -5.50 -7.96
N ILE A 430 13.61 -4.71 -9.03
CA ILE A 430 12.76 -5.01 -10.20
C ILE A 430 13.61 -4.90 -11.45
N LYS A 431 13.51 -5.92 -12.30
CA LYS A 431 14.21 -5.96 -13.58
C LYS A 431 13.21 -6.25 -14.67
N VAL A 432 13.35 -5.55 -15.78
CA VAL A 432 12.64 -5.84 -17.01
C VAL A 432 13.65 -6.35 -18.05
N ASP A 433 13.27 -7.36 -18.81
CA ASP A 433 14.05 -7.99 -19.88
C ASP A 433 13.17 -8.05 -21.14
N TYR A 434 13.72 -7.68 -22.29
CA TYR A 434 12.99 -7.54 -23.55
C TYR A 434 13.96 -7.64 -24.74
N ASP A 435 13.45 -7.97 -25.94
CA ASP A 435 14.25 -7.96 -27.16
C ASP A 435 14.26 -6.55 -27.78
N ASP A 436 15.45 -5.93 -27.86
CA ASP A 436 15.64 -4.61 -28.47
C ASP A 436 15.16 -4.54 -29.94
N ALA A 437 15.10 -5.67 -30.64
CA ALA A 437 14.63 -5.75 -32.01
C ALA A 437 13.12 -6.06 -32.11
N ASP A 438 12.48 -6.53 -31.04
CA ASP A 438 11.08 -6.96 -30.99
C ASP A 438 10.43 -6.67 -29.63
N LEU A 439 9.76 -5.51 -29.53
CA LEU A 439 9.04 -5.06 -28.33
C LEU A 439 7.60 -5.57 -28.27
N SER A 440 7.36 -6.80 -28.74
CA SER A 440 6.06 -7.46 -28.68
C SER A 440 5.74 -8.07 -27.32
N SER A 441 6.73 -8.21 -26.43
CA SER A 441 6.53 -8.62 -25.03
C SER A 441 7.69 -8.16 -24.16
N CYS A 442 7.51 -8.24 -22.84
CA CYS A 442 8.59 -8.06 -21.87
C CYS A 442 8.45 -9.04 -20.71
N GLN A 443 9.58 -9.39 -20.10
CA GLN A 443 9.66 -10.20 -18.88
C GLN A 443 10.05 -9.35 -17.69
N ILE A 444 9.28 -9.44 -16.61
CA ILE A 444 9.47 -8.71 -15.36
C ILE A 444 9.89 -9.69 -14.28
N LYS A 445 11.00 -9.39 -13.61
CA LYS A 445 11.56 -10.14 -12.49
C LYS A 445 11.55 -9.27 -11.25
N ILE A 446 10.95 -9.77 -10.17
CA ILE A 446 10.87 -9.08 -8.89
C ILE A 446 11.68 -9.87 -7.86
N GLU A 447 12.56 -9.20 -7.12
CA GLU A 447 13.39 -9.80 -6.08
C GLU A 447 12.54 -10.51 -5.02
N GLY A 448 12.91 -11.75 -4.69
CA GLY A 448 12.19 -12.59 -3.74
C GLY A 448 11.03 -13.40 -4.33
N LEU A 449 10.73 -13.25 -5.63
CA LEU A 449 9.83 -14.15 -6.37
C LEU A 449 10.66 -15.17 -7.16
N ASP A 450 10.18 -16.41 -7.21
CA ASP A 450 10.85 -17.57 -7.82
C ASP A 450 10.23 -17.98 -9.17
N TYR A 451 9.55 -17.04 -9.82
CA TYR A 451 8.84 -17.17 -11.08
C TYR A 451 8.92 -15.86 -11.87
N GLU A 452 8.63 -15.93 -13.16
CA GLU A 452 8.71 -14.80 -14.08
C GLU A 452 7.30 -14.26 -14.37
N ILE A 453 7.22 -12.96 -14.64
CA ILE A 453 5.99 -12.30 -15.10
C ILE A 453 6.22 -11.89 -16.55
N GLU A 454 5.51 -12.47 -17.48
CA GLU A 454 5.57 -12.11 -18.90
C GLU A 454 4.36 -11.26 -19.26
N VAL A 455 4.59 -10.18 -20.00
CA VAL A 455 3.52 -9.28 -20.45
C VAL A 455 3.60 -9.14 -21.97
N ASP A 456 2.48 -9.40 -22.64
CA ASP A 456 2.26 -9.14 -24.06
C ASP A 456 1.05 -8.19 -24.23
N PRO A 457 0.76 -7.66 -25.43
CA PRO A 457 -0.32 -6.70 -25.63
C PRO A 457 -1.68 -7.20 -25.13
N SER A 458 -1.94 -8.49 -25.14
CA SER A 458 -3.24 -9.07 -24.79
C SER A 458 -3.25 -9.83 -23.47
N SER A 459 -2.10 -10.02 -22.81
CA SER A 459 -2.05 -10.86 -21.63
C SER A 459 -0.94 -10.54 -20.65
N ILE A 460 -1.19 -10.90 -19.38
CA ILE A 460 -0.21 -10.90 -18.29
C ILE A 460 -0.13 -12.35 -17.80
N ASN A 461 1.08 -12.90 -17.72
CA ASN A 461 1.32 -14.30 -17.39
C ASN A 461 2.29 -14.43 -16.21
N ILE A 462 1.93 -15.20 -15.20
CA ILE A 462 2.86 -15.66 -14.16
C ILE A 462 3.33 -17.06 -14.55
N ILE A 463 4.64 -17.24 -14.75
CA ILE A 463 5.23 -18.45 -15.34
C ILE A 463 6.23 -19.09 -14.37
N TYR A 464 5.98 -20.35 -14.02
CA TYR A 464 6.93 -21.23 -13.35
C TYR A 464 7.76 -22.01 -14.37
N GLY A 465 9.03 -22.28 -14.04
CA GLY A 465 9.88 -23.18 -14.81
C GLY A 465 9.54 -24.68 -14.67
N TYR A 466 8.44 -25.02 -13.99
CA TYR A 466 8.01 -26.40 -13.78
C TYR A 466 6.48 -26.49 -13.57
N GLN A 467 5.90 -27.63 -13.94
CA GLN A 467 4.48 -27.90 -13.68
C GLN A 467 4.19 -28.06 -12.19
N THR A 468 3.14 -27.38 -11.75
CA THR A 468 2.73 -27.22 -10.35
C THR A 468 1.21 -27.34 -10.21
N SER A 469 0.72 -27.07 -9.01
CA SER A 469 -0.71 -27.12 -8.69
C SER A 469 -1.39 -25.76 -8.87
N PRO A 470 -2.71 -25.72 -9.11
CA PRO A 470 -3.48 -24.49 -9.14
C PRO A 470 -3.27 -23.59 -7.92
N GLY A 471 -3.21 -24.19 -6.72
CA GLY A 471 -3.00 -23.43 -5.48
C GLY A 471 -1.66 -22.70 -5.44
N ASN A 472 -0.59 -23.29 -5.98
CA ASN A 472 0.73 -22.65 -6.05
C ASN A 472 0.73 -21.45 -7.00
N LEU A 473 0.05 -21.57 -8.15
CA LEU A 473 -0.12 -20.46 -9.10
C LEU A 473 -0.96 -19.31 -8.50
N VAL A 474 -2.02 -19.62 -7.74
CA VAL A 474 -2.78 -18.59 -7.01
C VAL A 474 -1.94 -17.94 -5.91
N LEU A 475 -1.12 -18.71 -5.19
CA LEU A 475 -0.19 -18.16 -4.21
C LEU A 475 0.86 -17.26 -4.86
N ALA A 476 1.32 -17.60 -6.07
CA ALA A 476 2.21 -16.75 -6.86
C ALA A 476 1.54 -15.41 -7.21
N PHE A 477 0.28 -15.44 -7.68
CA PHE A 477 -0.49 -14.22 -7.89
C PHE A 477 -0.62 -13.38 -6.61
N GLN A 478 -0.95 -13.99 -5.47
CA GLN A 478 -1.06 -13.27 -4.20
C GLN A 478 0.26 -12.62 -3.76
N LYS A 479 1.37 -13.34 -3.92
CA LYS A 479 2.72 -12.82 -3.63
C LYS A 479 3.09 -11.68 -4.58
N THR A 480 2.80 -11.83 -5.88
CA THR A 480 3.03 -10.81 -6.90
C THR A 480 2.25 -9.54 -6.56
N ARG A 481 0.94 -9.66 -6.34
CA ARG A 481 0.08 -8.54 -5.96
C ARG A 481 0.57 -7.85 -4.69
N LYS A 482 1.01 -8.61 -3.68
CA LYS A 482 1.57 -8.04 -2.45
C LYS A 482 2.88 -7.29 -2.72
N ALA A 483 3.76 -7.82 -3.57
CA ALA A 483 5.00 -7.16 -3.95
C ALA A 483 4.74 -5.86 -4.72
N LEU A 484 3.74 -5.85 -5.62
CA LEU A 484 3.30 -4.65 -6.33
C LEU A 484 2.70 -3.61 -5.37
N GLN A 485 1.88 -4.03 -4.39
CA GLN A 485 1.29 -3.14 -3.39
C GLN A 485 2.28 -2.46 -2.47
N GLN A 486 3.40 -3.13 -2.17
CA GLN A 486 4.47 -2.59 -1.35
C GLN A 486 5.29 -1.51 -2.09
N ASN A 487 5.11 -1.40 -3.41
CA ASN A 487 5.79 -0.46 -4.29
C ASN A 487 4.76 0.39 -5.04
N PRO A 488 4.28 1.51 -4.45
CA PRO A 488 3.15 2.30 -4.97
C PRO A 488 3.32 2.87 -6.38
N GLU A 489 4.54 2.85 -6.92
CA GLU A 489 4.88 3.28 -8.27
C GLU A 489 4.62 2.20 -9.34
N LEU A 490 4.39 0.94 -8.92
CA LEU A 490 4.08 -0.23 -9.76
C LEU A 490 2.59 -0.51 -9.95
N ARG A 491 1.70 0.45 -9.68
CA ARG A 491 0.23 0.30 -9.83
C ARG A 491 -0.26 0.04 -11.28
N LEU A 492 0.65 -0.21 -12.20
CA LEU A 492 0.40 -0.51 -13.61
C LEU A 492 -0.17 -1.91 -13.83
N LEU A 493 0.05 -2.81 -12.88
CA LEU A 493 -0.32 -4.23 -12.96
C LEU A 493 -1.31 -4.66 -11.86
N GLU A 494 -1.90 -3.70 -11.12
CA GLU A 494 -2.85 -3.96 -10.02
C GLU A 494 -4.29 -4.20 -10.47
#